data_AF-A0A1G6E399-F1
#
_entry.id   AF-A0A1G6E399-F1
#
_cell.length_a   1.000
_cell.length_b   1.000
_cell.length_c   1.000
_cell.angle_alpha   90.00
_cell.angle_beta   90.00
_cell.angle_gamma   90.00
#
_symmetry.space_group_name_H-M   'P 1'
#
loop_
_entity.id
_entity.type
_entity.pdbx_description
1 polymer ?
#
loop_
_entity_poly.entity_id
_entity_poly.type
_entity_poly.pdbx_seq_one_letter_code
_entity_poly.pdbx_strand_id
1 'polypeptide(L)'
;MCDVNPTLAATEQDETYVAINFDGVTTLATEMETIATEAQTLQTGLEEILPEIQNNWQDESAIYLRSHYEEFVSNIQTIVADITSVKEWAEQTSALFNAQVQQNQENIQNVLGQ
;
A
#
# COMPACT_ATOMS: atom_id res chain seq x y z
N MET A 1 -10.58 30.15 -23.14
CA MET A 1 -10.18 30.35 -21.74
C MET A 1 -11.45 30.65 -20.98
N CYS A 2 -12.01 29.66 -20.29
CA CYS A 2 -13.21 29.83 -19.49
C CYS A 2 -12.78 29.90 -18.03
N ASP A 3 -12.75 31.10 -17.47
CA ASP A 3 -12.70 31.31 -16.03
C ASP A 3 -14.04 30.84 -15.45
N VAL A 4 -14.06 29.63 -14.92
CA VAL A 4 -15.12 29.18 -14.02
C VAL A 4 -14.78 29.71 -12.63
N ASN A 5 -15.36 30.86 -12.31
CA ASN A 5 -15.52 31.36 -10.95
C ASN A 5 -16.50 30.43 -10.22
N PRO A 6 -16.09 29.62 -9.22
CA PRO A 6 -17.03 28.85 -8.44
C PRO A 6 -17.66 29.78 -7.41
N THR A 7 -18.87 30.23 -7.69
CA THR A 7 -19.72 30.92 -6.73
C THR A 7 -19.96 29.98 -5.55
N LEU A 8 -19.34 30.27 -4.40
CA LEU A 8 -19.70 29.69 -3.10
C LEU A 8 -21.11 30.16 -2.75
N ALA A 9 -22.11 29.34 -3.07
CA ALA A 9 -23.43 29.47 -2.46
C ALA A 9 -23.30 28.97 -1.02
N ALA A 10 -23.24 29.90 -0.08
CA ALA A 10 -23.33 29.61 1.34
C ALA A 10 -24.74 29.09 1.66
N THR A 11 -24.82 27.86 2.13
CA THR A 11 -25.92 27.38 2.98
C THR A 11 -25.39 27.30 4.39
N GLU A 12 -25.89 28.19 5.24
CA GLU A 12 -25.60 28.21 6.67
C GLU A 12 -26.39 27.11 7.40
N GLN A 13 -25.70 26.54 8.40
CA GLN A 13 -26.17 25.69 9.50
C GLN A 13 -26.68 24.29 9.16
N ASP A 14 -25.72 23.37 9.06
CA ASP A 14 -25.81 22.11 9.82
C ASP A 14 -24.40 21.76 10.30
N GLU A 15 -24.27 21.23 11.51
CA GLU A 15 -23.01 20.82 12.16
C GLU A 15 -22.33 19.69 11.37
N THR A 16 -21.81 20.03 10.19
CA THR A 16 -21.10 19.09 9.34
C THR A 16 -19.67 19.05 9.82
N TYR A 17 -19.45 18.24 10.86
CA TYR A 17 -18.19 17.52 10.94
C TYR A 17 -17.96 16.95 9.54
N VAL A 18 -16.98 17.48 8.83
CA VAL A 18 -16.49 16.84 7.62
C VAL A 18 -15.91 15.52 8.10
N ALA A 19 -16.73 14.45 8.04
CA ALA A 19 -16.26 13.10 8.22
C ALA A 19 -15.39 12.80 6.99
N ILE A 20 -14.13 13.20 7.06
CA ILE A 20 -13.17 12.89 6.01
C ILE A 20 -13.01 11.36 6.07
N ASN A 21 -13.49 10.67 5.03
CA ASN A 21 -13.48 9.22 4.96
C ASN A 21 -12.14 8.72 4.37
N PHE A 22 -11.46 7.83 5.10
CA PHE A 22 -10.17 7.23 4.73
C PHE A 22 -10.26 5.74 4.39
N ASP A 23 -11.47 5.23 4.15
CA ASP A 23 -11.69 3.86 3.71
C ASP A 23 -10.76 3.49 2.56
N GLY A 24 -10.48 4.42 1.63
CA GLY A 24 -9.55 4.18 0.51
C GLY A 24 -8.10 3.85 0.91
N VAL A 25 -7.55 4.47 1.96
CA VAL A 25 -6.18 4.19 2.42
C VAL A 25 -6.12 2.85 3.17
N THR A 26 -7.17 2.55 3.94
CA THR A 26 -7.31 1.25 4.63
C THR A 26 -7.53 0.11 3.64
N THR A 27 -8.34 0.33 2.61
CA THR A 27 -8.52 -0.60 1.49
C THR A 27 -7.20 -0.86 0.78
N LEU A 28 -6.45 0.20 0.46
CA LEU A 28 -5.13 0.06 -0.16
C LEU A 28 -4.18 -0.79 0.71
N ALA A 29 -4.12 -0.57 2.02
CA ALA A 29 -3.30 -1.40 2.91
C ALA A 29 -3.71 -2.87 2.89
N THR A 30 -5.02 -3.16 2.82
CA THR A 30 -5.56 -4.53 2.74
C THR A 30 -5.24 -5.19 1.40
N GLU A 31 -5.33 -4.44 0.30
CA GLU A 31 -4.95 -4.90 -1.03
C GLU A 31 -3.44 -5.19 -1.08
N MET A 32 -2.60 -4.32 -0.52
CA MET A 32 -1.15 -4.55 -0.44
C MET A 32 -0.81 -5.80 0.38
N GLU A 33 -1.52 -6.06 1.49
CA GLU A 33 -1.33 -7.30 2.27
C GLU A 33 -1.64 -8.55 1.44
N THR A 34 -2.69 -8.49 0.63
CA THR A 34 -3.09 -9.58 -0.27
C THR A 34 -2.00 -9.85 -1.31
N ILE A 35 -1.51 -8.79 -1.96
CA ILE A 35 -0.45 -8.91 -2.98
C ILE A 35 0.86 -9.39 -2.35
N ALA A 36 1.19 -8.95 -1.13
CA ALA A 36 2.38 -9.43 -0.40
C ALA A 36 2.30 -10.94 -0.15
N THR A 37 1.12 -11.43 0.26
CA THR A 37 0.87 -12.87 0.49
C THR A 37 1.01 -13.68 -0.80
N GLU A 38 0.47 -13.18 -1.92
CA GLU A 38 0.59 -13.83 -3.23
C GLU A 38 2.05 -13.86 -3.72
N ALA A 39 2.78 -12.76 -3.57
CA ALA A 39 4.19 -12.68 -3.94
C ALA A 39 5.06 -13.62 -3.09
N GLN A 40 4.77 -13.75 -1.78
CA GLN A 40 5.43 -14.70 -0.90
C GLN A 40 5.15 -16.15 -1.32
N THR A 41 3.91 -16.46 -1.70
CA THR A 41 3.51 -17.77 -2.21
C THR A 41 4.26 -18.14 -3.49
N LEU A 42 4.40 -17.18 -4.41
CA LEU A 42 5.17 -17.34 -5.64
C LEU A 42 6.65 -17.63 -5.34
N GLN A 43 7.25 -16.89 -4.39
CA GLN A 43 8.63 -17.12 -3.95
C GLN A 43 8.81 -18.53 -3.38
N THR A 44 7.93 -18.97 -2.49
CA THR A 44 7.99 -20.32 -1.92
C THR A 44 7.86 -21.39 -3.01
N GLY A 45 6.95 -21.22 -3.96
CA GLY A 45 6.82 -22.14 -5.09
C GLY A 45 8.10 -22.22 -5.94
N LEU A 46 8.82 -21.11 -6.11
CA LEU A 46 10.12 -21.11 -6.81
C LEU A 46 11.23 -21.83 -6.03
N GLU A 47 11.21 -21.73 -4.71
CA GLU A 47 12.16 -22.43 -3.84
C GLU A 47 11.90 -23.95 -3.84
N GLU A 48 10.63 -24.36 -3.95
CA GLU A 48 10.23 -25.77 -4.03
C GLU A 48 10.66 -26.43 -5.35
N ILE A 49 10.54 -25.73 -6.49
CA ILE A 49 10.95 -26.28 -7.79
C ILE A 49 12.46 -26.17 -8.05
N LEU A 50 13.18 -25.34 -7.28
CA LEU A 50 14.61 -25.09 -7.45
C LEU A 50 15.44 -26.40 -7.52
N PRO A 51 15.25 -27.38 -6.62
CA PRO A 51 15.97 -28.65 -6.67
C PRO A 51 15.74 -29.43 -7.97
N GLU A 52 14.57 -29.31 -8.58
CA GLU A 52 14.22 -30.01 -9.83
C GLU A 52 14.90 -29.36 -11.03
N ILE A 53 14.97 -28.03 -11.05
CA ILE A 53 15.54 -27.27 -12.18
C ILE A 53 17.06 -27.09 -12.07
N GLN A 54 17.65 -27.17 -10.87
CA GLN A 54 19.08 -26.92 -10.65
C GLN A 54 20.01 -28.07 -11.04
N ASN A 55 19.46 -29.25 -11.35
CA ASN A 55 20.22 -30.50 -11.49
C ASN A 55 21.33 -30.44 -12.56
N ASN A 56 21.25 -29.50 -13.52
CA ASN A 56 22.23 -29.28 -14.57
C ASN A 56 22.73 -27.82 -14.67
N TRP A 57 22.58 -26.99 -13.64
CA TRP A 57 22.97 -25.57 -13.71
C TRP A 57 24.47 -25.29 -13.89
N GLN A 58 25.31 -26.33 -13.77
CA GLN A 58 26.74 -26.25 -14.10
C GLN A 58 27.02 -26.51 -15.58
N ASP A 59 26.05 -27.04 -16.33
CA ASP A 59 26.17 -27.17 -17.78
C ASP A 59 26.07 -25.80 -18.43
N GLU A 60 26.93 -25.56 -19.42
CA GLU A 60 26.99 -24.30 -20.16
C GLU A 60 25.65 -23.98 -20.85
N SER A 61 24.89 -25.03 -21.23
CA SER A 61 23.55 -24.94 -21.79
C SER A 61 22.48 -24.46 -20.81
N ALA A 62 22.72 -24.56 -19.50
CA ALA A 62 21.78 -24.16 -18.44
C ALA A 62 22.09 -22.78 -17.84
N ILE A 63 23.22 -22.14 -18.20
CA ILE A 63 23.61 -20.81 -17.69
C ILE A 63 22.51 -19.78 -17.93
N TYR A 64 21.87 -19.82 -19.11
CA TYR A 64 20.79 -18.89 -19.46
C TYR A 64 19.56 -19.08 -18.56
N LEU A 65 19.18 -20.34 -18.31
CA LEU A 65 18.06 -20.67 -17.43
C LEU A 65 18.33 -20.25 -15.99
N ARG A 66 19.55 -20.49 -15.49
CA ARG A 66 19.98 -20.04 -14.16
C ARG A 66 19.90 -18.52 -14.01
N SER A 67 20.46 -17.79 -14.99
CA SER A 67 20.44 -16.32 -14.96
C SER A 67 19.02 -15.76 -14.95
N HIS A 68 18.09 -16.36 -15.71
CA HIS A 68 16.69 -15.93 -15.72
C HIS A 68 15.96 -16.28 -14.42
N TYR A 69 16.27 -17.43 -13.81
CA TYR A 69 15.75 -17.76 -12.50
C TYR A 69 16.21 -16.76 -11.43
N GLU A 70 17.51 -16.46 -11.39
CA GLU A 70 18.10 -15.48 -10.47
C GLU A 70 17.48 -14.08 -10.65
N GLU A 71 17.31 -13.64 -11.90
CA GLU A 71 16.64 -12.38 -12.22
C GLU A 71 15.18 -12.38 -11.77
N PHE A 72 14.45 -13.47 -12.01
CA PHE A 72 13.05 -13.60 -11.60
C PHE A 72 12.89 -13.53 -10.08
N VAL A 73 13.74 -14.24 -9.33
CA VAL A 73 13.76 -14.19 -7.86
C VAL A 73 14.09 -12.78 -7.37
N SER A 74 15.09 -12.11 -7.95
CA SER A 74 15.43 -10.73 -7.59
C SER A 74 14.27 -9.75 -7.83
N ASN A 75 13.53 -9.94 -8.94
CA ASN A 75 12.38 -9.11 -9.26
C ASN A 75 11.25 -9.32 -8.25
N ILE A 76 10.98 -10.56 -7.84
CA ILE A 76 9.98 -10.86 -6.80
C ILE A 76 10.37 -10.20 -5.47
N GLN A 77 11.63 -10.30 -5.06
CA GLN A 77 12.11 -9.65 -3.84
C GLN A 77 11.92 -8.13 -3.86
N THR A 78 12.17 -7.50 -5.01
CA THR A 78 11.94 -6.06 -5.21
C THR A 78 10.45 -5.73 -5.07
N ILE A 79 9.59 -6.50 -5.73
CA ILE A 79 8.13 -6.32 -5.65
C ILE A 79 7.63 -6.46 -4.21
N VAL A 80 8.09 -7.47 -3.46
CA VAL A 80 7.71 -7.68 -2.05
C VAL A 80 8.14 -6.49 -1.18
N ALA A 81 9.34 -5.95 -1.40
CA ALA A 81 9.84 -4.79 -0.68
C ALA A 81 9.03 -3.52 -0.97
N ASP A 82 8.67 -3.29 -2.24
CA ASP A 82 7.84 -2.17 -2.66
C ASP A 82 6.42 -2.27 -2.07
N ILE A 83 5.80 -3.46 -2.12
CA ILE A 83 4.47 -3.70 -1.52
C ILE A 83 4.49 -3.40 -0.02
N THR A 84 5.53 -3.89 0.68
CA THR A 84 5.69 -3.65 2.12
C THR A 84 5.81 -2.16 2.42
N SER A 85 6.58 -1.43 1.62
CA SER A 85 6.74 0.02 1.76
C SER A 85 5.43 0.78 1.55
N VAL A 86 4.61 0.39 0.56
CA VAL A 86 3.30 1.00 0.32
C VAL A 86 2.33 0.69 1.47
N LYS A 87 2.33 -0.55 1.98
CA LYS A 87 1.52 -0.93 3.13
C LYS A 87 1.88 -0.09 4.36
N GLU A 88 3.16 0.00 4.70
CA GLU A 88 3.63 0.79 5.85
C GLU A 88 3.26 2.27 5.70
N TRP A 89 3.43 2.84 4.50
CA TRP A 89 3.00 4.21 4.22
C TRP A 89 1.50 4.40 4.41
N ALA A 90 0.67 3.46 3.95
CA ALA A 90 -0.78 3.53 4.09
C ALA A 90 -1.20 3.44 5.57
N GLU A 91 -0.61 2.52 6.34
CA GLU A 91 -0.85 2.39 7.78
C GLU A 91 -0.45 3.65 8.56
N GLN A 92 0.74 4.20 8.28
CA GLN A 92 1.23 5.43 8.91
C GLN A 92 0.35 6.64 8.57
N THR A 93 -0.06 6.77 7.31
CA THR A 93 -0.92 7.85 6.86
C THR A 93 -2.28 7.80 7.55
N SER A 94 -2.87 6.60 7.65
CA SER A 94 -4.13 6.38 8.37
C SER A 94 -3.99 6.73 9.87
N ALA A 95 -2.90 6.30 10.51
CA ALA A 95 -2.65 6.58 11.92
C ALA A 95 -2.47 8.09 12.22
N LEU A 96 -1.64 8.79 11.43
CA LEU A 96 -1.42 10.24 11.57
C LEU A 96 -2.71 11.01 11.39
N PHE A 97 -3.50 10.62 10.40
CA PHE A 97 -4.76 11.29 10.13
C PHE A 97 -5.77 11.09 11.28
N ASN A 98 -5.95 9.86 11.75
CA ASN A 98 -6.86 9.56 12.86
C ASN A 98 -6.46 10.34 14.13
N ALA A 99 -5.17 10.46 14.42
CA ALA A 99 -4.67 11.28 15.52
C ALA A 99 -5.01 12.77 15.34
N GLN A 100 -4.87 13.31 14.12
CA GLN A 100 -5.21 14.71 13.84
C GLN A 100 -6.71 14.98 13.98
N VAL A 101 -7.58 14.06 13.55
CA VAL A 101 -9.03 14.21 13.72
C VAL A 101 -9.43 14.17 15.18
N GLN A 102 -8.90 13.23 15.96
CA GLN A 102 -9.15 13.16 17.40
C GLN A 102 -8.70 14.44 18.10
N GLN A 103 -7.49 14.93 17.80
CA GLN A 103 -6.99 16.17 18.37
C GLN A 103 -7.89 17.37 18.00
N ASN A 104 -8.36 17.43 16.75
CA ASN A 104 -9.26 18.50 16.32
C ASN A 104 -10.62 18.41 17.02
N GLN A 105 -11.17 17.21 17.20
CA GLN A 105 -12.41 16.97 17.95
C GLN A 105 -12.29 17.42 19.40
N GLU A 106 -11.21 17.02 20.09
CA GLU A 106 -10.92 17.44 21.45
C GLU A 106 -10.77 18.96 21.56
N ASN A 107 -10.04 19.59 20.64
CA ASN A 107 -9.87 21.04 20.61
C ASN A 107 -11.21 21.77 20.41
N ILE A 108 -12.07 21.28 19.53
CA ILE A 108 -13.40 21.85 19.29
C ILE A 108 -14.27 21.72 20.55
N GLN A 109 -14.31 20.53 21.18
CA GLN A 109 -15.06 20.31 22.42
C GLN A 109 -14.59 21.27 23.54
N ASN A 110 -13.27 21.36 23.74
CA ASN A 110 -12.66 22.26 24.72
C ASN A 110 -12.99 23.74 24.47
N VAL A 111 -13.02 24.19 23.20
CA VAL A 111 -13.35 25.58 22.84
C VAL A 111 -14.84 25.87 22.99
N LEU A 112 -15.71 24.89 22.70
CA LEU A 112 -17.16 25.03 22.82
C LEU A 112 -17.67 24.88 24.26
N GLY A 113 -16.80 24.54 25.22
CA GLY A 113 -17.14 24.46 26.64
C GLY A 113 -18.11 23.32 27.00
N GLN A 114 -18.14 22.28 26.17
CA GLN A 114 -18.75 20.98 26.48
C GLN A 114 -17.69 20.04 27.07
#